data_AF-A0A3M8CGM6-F1
#
_entry.id   AF-A0A3M8CGM6-F1
#
_cell.length_a   1.000
_cell.length_b   1.000
_cell.length_c   1.000
_cell.angle_alpha   90.00
_cell.angle_beta   90.00
_cell.angle_gamma   90.00
#
_symmetry.space_group_name_H-M   'P 1'
#
loop_
_entity.id
_entity.type
_entity.pdbx_description
1 polymer ?
#
loop_
_entity_poly.entity_id
_entity_poly.type
_entity_poly.pdbx_seq_one_letter_code
_entity_poly.pdbx_strand_id
1 'polypeptide(L)' 'MADLTQPTVENLAVLIEGIKAKLNMANTAVMRPEDFDLVHYEDLLYLYNMVQKKTAFGINEMTAIVEELGHMRKQG' A
#
# COMPACT_ATOMS: atom_id res chain seq x y z
N MET A 1 6.63 12.64 13.32
CA MET A 1 6.20 11.79 12.19
C MET A 1 6.88 10.43 12.38
N ALA A 2 6.17 9.33 12.15
CA ALA A 2 6.77 8.00 12.28
C ALA A 2 7.91 7.85 11.25
N ASP A 3 9.01 7.21 11.65
CA ASP A 3 10.08 6.84 10.73
C ASP A 3 9.66 5.59 9.95
N LEU A 4 9.21 5.79 8.71
CA LEU A 4 8.72 4.72 7.84
C LEU A 4 9.86 3.88 7.24
N THR A 5 11.13 4.16 7.52
CA THR A 5 12.22 3.27 7.08
C THR A 5 12.35 2.03 7.97
N GLN A 6 11.66 1.98 9.12
CA GLN A 6 11.67 0.83 10.01
C GLN A 6 10.53 -0.14 9.64
N PRO A 7 10.83 -1.41 9.28
CA PRO A 7 9.80 -2.40 8.96
C PRO A 7 9.10 -2.87 10.24
N THR A 8 8.01 -2.20 10.61
CA THR A 8 7.16 -2.54 11.76
C THR A 8 5.73 -2.75 11.30
N VAL A 9 4.95 -3.51 12.08
CA VAL A 9 3.54 -3.77 11.76
C VAL A 9 2.73 -2.47 11.79
N GLU A 10 3.07 -1.56 12.69
CA GLU A 10 2.48 -0.24 12.80
C GLU A 10 2.75 0.58 11.54
N ASN A 11 4.00 0.62 11.08
CA ASN A 11 4.34 1.35 9.86
C ASN A 11 3.73 0.69 8.62
N LEU A 12 3.67 -0.64 8.54
CA LEU A 12 2.99 -1.36 7.47
C LEU A 12 1.53 -0.91 7.35
N ALA A 13 0.82 -0.77 8.47
CA ALA A 13 -0.54 -0.25 8.48
C ALA A 13 -0.62 1.18 7.95
N VAL A 14 0.34 2.05 8.30
CA VAL A 14 0.43 3.42 7.75
C VAL A 14 0.60 3.41 6.24
N LEU A 15 1.43 2.53 5.69
CA LEU A 15 1.66 2.43 4.24
C LEU A 15 0.39 2.00 3.51
N ILE A 16 -0.24 0.91 3.95
CA ILE A 16 -1.45 0.36 3.32
C ILE A 16 -2.62 1.34 3.40
N GLU A 17 -2.89 1.91 4.58
CA GLU A 17 -3.98 2.88 4.74
C GLU A 17 -3.72 4.18 3.96
N GLY A 18 -2.46 4.62 3.86
CA GLY A 18 -2.14 5.79 3.08
C GLY A 18 -2.28 5.60 1.57
N ILE A 19 -1.93 4.41 1.04
CA ILE A 19 -2.20 4.07 -0.36
C ILE A 19 -3.71 4.01 -0.60
N LYS A 20 -4.45 3.31 0.26
CA LYS A 20 -5.90 3.16 0.20
C LYS A 20 -6.64 4.50 0.22
N ALA A 21 -6.23 5.41 1.10
CA ALA A 21 -6.78 6.76 1.18
C ALA A 21 -6.49 7.55 -0.11
N LYS A 22 -5.25 7.45 -0.61
CA LYS A 22 -4.83 8.19 -1.81
C LYS A 22 -5.56 7.73 -3.09
N LEU A 23 -5.90 6.46 -3.18
CA LEU A 23 -6.67 5.88 -4.28
C LEU A 23 -8.19 6.02 -4.09
N ASN A 24 -8.65 6.58 -2.97
CA ASN A 24 -10.06 6.68 -2.61
C ASN A 24 -10.78 5.30 -2.58
N MET A 25 -10.09 4.26 -2.11
CA MET A 25 -10.58 2.87 -2.10
C MET A 25 -11.01 2.40 -0.70
N ALA A 26 -11.73 3.24 0.06
CA ALA A 26 -12.08 2.94 1.45
C ALA A 26 -12.81 1.60 1.67
N ASN A 27 -13.49 1.09 0.64
CA ASN A 27 -14.30 -0.13 0.69
C ASN A 27 -13.61 -1.37 0.07
N THR A 28 -12.33 -1.32 -0.30
CA THR A 28 -11.66 -2.47 -0.92
C THR A 28 -11.13 -3.46 0.12
N ALA A 29 -11.48 -4.73 -0.02
CA ALA A 29 -10.97 -5.82 0.81
C ALA A 29 -9.49 -6.16 0.52
N VAL A 30 -8.95 -5.67 -0.60
CA VAL A 30 -7.57 -5.93 -1.04
C VAL A 30 -6.54 -5.17 -0.20
N MET A 31 -6.93 -4.04 0.41
CA MET A 31 -6.03 -3.12 1.13
C MET A 31 -6.30 -3.15 2.63
N ARG A 32 -6.25 -4.34 3.22
CA ARG A 32 -6.33 -4.53 4.67
C ARG A 32 -4.93 -4.79 5.22
N PRO A 33 -4.40 -3.97 6.15
CA PRO A 33 -3.07 -4.17 6.70
C PRO A 33 -2.81 -5.59 7.22
N GLU A 34 -3.83 -6.24 7.79
CA GLU A 34 -3.69 -7.62 8.30
C GLU A 34 -3.36 -8.67 7.22
N ASP A 35 -3.67 -8.40 5.96
CA ASP A 35 -3.39 -9.29 4.82
C ASP A 35 -1.94 -9.19 4.32
N PHE A 36 -1.12 -8.30 4.90
CA PHE A 36 0.28 -8.09 4.54
C PHE A 36 1.19 -8.45 5.71
N ASP A 37 2.43 -8.81 5.41
CA ASP A 37 3.52 -8.94 6.38
C ASP A 37 4.69 -8.02 6.00
N LEU A 38 5.79 -8.15 6.74
CA LEU A 38 6.97 -7.32 6.54
C LEU A 38 7.89 -7.83 5.41
N VAL A 39 7.57 -8.96 4.76
CA VAL A 39 8.40 -9.53 3.69
C VAL A 39 8.51 -8.55 2.52
N HIS A 40 7.42 -7.86 2.19
CA HIS A 40 7.35 -6.89 1.10
C HIS A 40 7.42 -5.43 1.57
N TYR A 41 7.92 -5.17 2.77
CA TYR A 41 7.86 -3.84 3.37
C TYR A 41 8.57 -2.76 2.52
N GLU A 42 9.74 -3.07 1.96
CA GLU A 42 10.49 -2.12 1.13
C GLU A 42 9.73 -1.78 -0.16
N ASP A 43 9.12 -2.76 -0.81
CA ASP A 43 8.33 -2.58 -2.02
C ASP A 43 7.06 -1.77 -1.73
N LEU A 44 6.40 -2.06 -0.60
CA LEU A 44 5.24 -1.30 -0.12
C LEU A 44 5.60 0.15 0.19
N LEU A 45 6.76 0.39 0.81
CA LEU A 45 7.26 1.73 1.08
C LEU A 45 7.56 2.48 -0.22
N TYR A 46 8.16 1.81 -1.20
CA TYR A 46 8.39 2.38 -2.52
C TYR A 46 7.07 2.77 -3.21
N LEU A 47 6.10 1.85 -3.25
CA LEU A 47 4.79 2.08 -3.83
C LEU A 47 4.04 3.22 -3.13
N TYR A 48 4.05 3.23 -1.79
CA TYR A 48 3.49 4.32 -0.98
C TYR A 48 4.08 5.67 -1.40
N ASN A 49 5.40 5.78 -1.45
CA ASN A 49 6.08 7.03 -1.82
C ASN A 49 5.75 7.47 -3.25
N MET A 50 5.64 6.53 -4.19
CA MET A 50 5.22 6.80 -5.56
C MET A 50 3.78 7.35 -5.59
N VAL A 51 2.87 6.70 -4.87
CA VAL A 51 1.45 7.05 -4.83
C VAL A 51 1.22 8.41 -4.17
N GLN A 52 1.94 8.73 -3.08
CA GLN A 52 1.81 10.02 -2.39
C GLN A 52 2.18 11.22 -3.26
N LYS A 53 3.18 11.08 -4.14
CA LYS A 53 3.68 12.15 -5.02
C LYS A 53 2.69 12.54 -6.12
N LYS A 54 1.75 11.67 -6.48
CA LYS A 54 0.82 11.91 -7.58
C LYS A 54 -0.45 12.62 -7.09
N THR A 55 -1.09 13.42 -7.94
CA THR A 55 -2.33 14.14 -7.58
C THR A 55 -3.59 13.36 -7.90
N ALA A 56 -3.62 12.63 -9.02
CA ALA A 56 -4.73 11.82 -9.48
C ALA A 56 -4.22 10.60 -10.26
N PHE A 57 -5.04 9.56 -10.33
CA PHE A 57 -4.72 8.32 -11.05
C PHE A 57 -5.76 8.07 -12.14
N GLY A 58 -5.32 7.62 -13.31
CA GLY A 58 -6.20 7.04 -14.31
C GLY A 58 -6.65 5.64 -13.90
N ILE A 59 -7.70 5.13 -14.57
CA ILE A 59 -8.26 3.79 -14.29
C ILE A 59 -7.17 2.71 -14.43
N ASN A 60 -6.37 2.74 -15.51
CA ASN A 60 -5.31 1.77 -15.74
C ASN A 60 -4.22 1.80 -14.66
N GLU A 61 -3.91 2.99 -14.12
CA GLU A 61 -2.94 3.14 -13.05
C GLU A 61 -3.49 2.58 -11.73
N MET A 62 -4.76 2.85 -11.42
CA MET A 62 -5.43 2.25 -10.26
C MET A 62 -5.43 0.73 -10.35
N THR A 63 -5.78 0.16 -11.50
CA THR A 63 -5.76 -1.29 -11.73
C THR A 63 -4.36 -1.85 -11.50
N ALA A 64 -3.33 -1.27 -12.11
CA ALA A 64 -1.95 -1.74 -11.96
C ALA A 64 -1.48 -1.68 -10.49
N ILE A 65 -1.83 -0.63 -9.75
CA ILE A 65 -1.48 -0.51 -8.33
C ILE A 65 -2.19 -1.58 -7.49
N VAL A 66 -3.46 -1.86 -7.78
CA VAL A 66 -4.22 -2.90 -7.08
C VAL A 66 -3.68 -4.30 -7.36
N GLU A 67 -3.29 -4.57 -8.62
CA GLU A 67 -2.65 -5.82 -9.01
C GLU A 67 -1.31 -6.01 -8.29
N GLU A 68 -0.46 -4.98 -8.27
CA GLU A 68 0.83 -4.98 -7.58
C GLU A 68 0.67 -5.24 -6.08
N LEU A 69 -0.28 -4.56 -5.42
CA LEU A 69 -0.62 -4.83 -4.02
C LEU A 69 -1.10 -6.27 -3.81
N GLY A 70 -1.84 -6.83 -4.77
CA GLY A 70 -2.28 -8.22 -4.73
C GLY A 70 -1.12 -9.21 -4.68
N HIS A 71 -0.03 -8.95 -5.38
CA HIS A 71 1.19 -9.77 -5.36
C HIS A 71 1.95 -9.70 -4.04
N MET A 72 1.87 -8.59 -3.31
CA MET A 72 2.55 -8.36 -2.02
C MET A 72 1.77 -8.87 -0.81
N ARG A 73 0.55 -9.37 -0.99
CA ARG A 73 -0.24 -9.96 0.11
C ARG A 73 0.41 -11.26 0.57
N LYS A 74 0.19 -11.59 1.85
CA LYS A 74 0.52 -12.91 2.41
C LYS A 74 -0.06 -13.99 1.50
N GLN A 75 0.81 -14.80 0.93
CA GLN A 75 0.41 -16.01 0.24
C GLN A 75 0.11 -17.04 1.34
N GLY A 76 -1.17 -17.35 1.55
CA GLY A 76 -1.61 -18.38 2.48
C GLY A 76 -1.20 -19.78 2.03
#